data_AF-A0A1E7LDY5-F1
#
_entry.id   AF-A0A1E7LDY5-F1
#
_cell.length_a   1.000
_cell.length_b   1.000
_cell.length_c   1.000
_cell.angle_alpha   90.00
_cell.angle_beta   90.00
_cell.angle_gamma   90.00
#
_symmetry.space_group_name_H-M   'P 1'
#
loop_
_entity.id
_entity.type
_entity.pdbx_description
1 polymer ?
#
loop_
_entity_poly.entity_id
_entity_poly.type
_entity_poly.pdbx_seq_one_letter_code
_entity_poly.pdbx_strand_id
1 'polypeptide(L)'
;MGWWQISTDTLASSRFVVSPLAETVASLSTLERATAAHPRERAWLERWLPAYRRLQADDPLAARIVRAALTPRWSADFLTPAPVPPPAGQEPDTFASELAR
;
A
#
# COMPACT_ATOMS: atom_id res chain seq x y z
N MET A 1 -16.36 3.74 4.77
CA MET A 1 -16.34 2.39 4.17
C MET A 1 -17.77 1.84 4.12
N GLY A 2 -18.32 1.59 2.93
CA GLY A 2 -19.67 1.05 2.74
C GLY A 2 -19.77 -0.42 3.13
N TRP A 3 -21.00 -0.92 3.27
CA TRP A 3 -21.26 -2.34 3.54
C TRP A 3 -21.32 -3.10 2.21
N TRP A 4 -20.43 -4.08 2.03
CA TRP A 4 -20.41 -4.95 0.85
C TRP A 4 -20.86 -6.35 1.25
N GLN A 5 -21.96 -6.82 0.64
CA GLN A 5 -22.42 -8.19 0.80
C GLN A 5 -21.89 -9.03 -0.38
N ILE A 6 -20.91 -9.90 -0.10
CA ILE A 6 -20.32 -10.81 -1.08
C ILE A 6 -20.79 -12.23 -0.75
N SER A 7 -21.45 -12.91 -1.70
CA SER A 7 -21.88 -14.30 -1.49
C SER A 7 -20.69 -15.26 -1.51
N THR A 8 -20.85 -16.44 -0.90
CA THR A 8 -19.84 -17.51 -0.95
C THR A 8 -19.54 -17.95 -2.38
N ASP A 9 -20.54 -18.01 -3.25
CA ASP A 9 -20.39 -18.41 -4.64
C ASP A 9 -19.60 -17.36 -5.43
N THR A 10 -19.85 -16.07 -5.20
CA THR A 10 -19.06 -14.98 -5.79
C THR A 10 -17.62 -15.05 -5.30
N LEU A 11 -17.39 -15.30 -4.01
CA LEU A 11 -16.04 -15.41 -3.47
C LEU A 11 -15.29 -16.63 -4.05
N ALA A 12 -15.96 -17.78 -4.14
CA ALA A 12 -15.37 -19.03 -4.63
C ALA A 12 -15.08 -19.01 -6.14
N SER A 13 -15.85 -18.24 -6.92
CA SER A 13 -15.66 -18.07 -8.36
C SER A 13 -14.72 -16.90 -8.73
N SER A 14 -14.35 -16.06 -7.76
CA SER A 14 -13.48 -14.90 -7.99
C SER A 14 -12.01 -15.27 -8.14
N ARG A 15 -11.29 -14.50 -8.95
CA ARG A 15 -9.82 -14.53 -9.00
C ARG A 15 -9.28 -13.33 -8.24
N PHE A 16 -8.46 -13.59 -7.24
CA PHE A 16 -7.78 -12.53 -6.50
C PHE A 16 -6.56 -12.06 -7.28
N VAL A 17 -6.42 -10.74 -7.42
CA VAL A 17 -5.25 -10.11 -8.00
C VAL A 17 -4.44 -9.42 -6.90
N VAL A 18 -3.12 -9.37 -7.08
CA VAL A 18 -2.25 -8.57 -6.22
C VAL A 18 -2.47 -7.10 -6.56
N SER A 19 -2.75 -6.28 -5.57
CA SER A 19 -2.84 -4.83 -5.74
C SER A 19 -1.46 -4.21 -5.54
N PRO A 20 -0.82 -3.64 -6.57
CA PRO A 20 0.49 -2.99 -6.42
C PRO A 20 0.48 -1.85 -5.40
N LEU A 21 -0.65 -1.13 -5.31
CA LEU A 21 -0.87 -0.10 -4.28
C LEU A 21 -0.85 -0.72 -2.88
N ALA A 22 -1.61 -1.80 -2.66
CA ALA A 22 -1.68 -2.44 -1.34
C ALA A 22 -0.31 -3.01 -0.92
N GLU A 23 0.41 -3.68 -1.83
CA GLU A 23 1.76 -4.19 -1.58
C GLU A 23 2.76 -3.07 -1.28
N THR A 24 2.65 -1.93 -1.96
CA THR A 24 3.50 -0.76 -1.74
C THR A 24 3.25 -0.15 -0.36
N VAL A 25 1.98 0.06 0.02
CA VAL A 25 1.62 0.60 1.34
C VAL A 25 1.97 -0.37 2.47
N ALA A 26 1.79 -1.68 2.26
CA ALA A 26 2.22 -2.70 3.21
C ALA A 26 3.73 -2.69 3.41
N SER A 27 4.51 -2.61 2.32
CA SER A 27 5.96 -2.49 2.36
C SER A 27 6.42 -1.23 3.10
N LEU A 28 5.76 -0.09 2.86
CA LEU A 28 6.02 1.16 3.56
C LEU A 28 5.72 1.03 5.07
N SER A 29 4.61 0.37 5.44
CA SER A 29 4.25 0.10 6.83
C SER A 29 5.28 -0.79 7.53
N THR A 30 5.78 -1.84 6.86
CA THR A 30 6.85 -2.71 7.38
C THR A 30 8.14 -1.93 7.63
N LEU A 31 8.51 -1.01 6.72
CA LEU A 31 9.66 -0.12 6.88
C LEU A 31 9.47 0.87 8.03
N GLU A 32 8.32 1.54 8.10
CA GLU A 32 8.02 2.53 9.15
C GLU A 32 7.98 1.91 10.55
N ARG A 33 7.43 0.70 10.67
CA ARG A 33 7.39 -0.06 11.93
C ARG A 33 8.72 -0.74 12.25
N ALA A 34 9.64 -0.81 11.29
CA ALA A 34 10.89 -1.55 11.37
C ALA A 34 10.71 -2.98 11.92
N THR A 35 9.59 -3.62 11.58
CA THR A 35 9.20 -4.93 12.11
C THR A 35 8.62 -5.78 10.99
N ALA A 36 9.18 -6.98 10.79
CA ALA A 36 8.65 -7.95 9.84
C ALA A 36 7.40 -8.66 10.41
N ALA A 37 6.30 -8.66 9.66
CA ALA A 37 5.09 -9.39 10.01
C ALA A 37 5.26 -10.89 9.74
N HIS A 38 6.08 -11.25 8.75
CA HIS A 38 6.36 -12.62 8.37
C HIS A 38 7.87 -12.93 8.35
N PRO A 39 8.31 -14.17 8.67
CA PRO A 39 9.73 -14.52 8.65
C PRO A 39 10.44 -14.22 7.32
N ARG A 40 9.73 -14.39 6.20
CA ARG A 40 10.25 -14.13 4.84
C ARG A 40 10.59 -12.66 4.58
N GLU A 41 10.00 -11.74 5.32
CA GLU A 41 10.20 -10.31 5.15
C GLU A 41 11.48 -9.81 5.83
N ARG A 42 12.08 -10.59 6.75
CA ARG A 42 13.23 -10.16 7.54
C ARG A 42 14.41 -9.76 6.66
N ALA A 43 14.80 -10.63 5.72
CA ALA A 43 15.91 -10.36 4.80
C ALA A 43 15.64 -9.15 3.89
N TRP A 44 14.38 -8.96 3.47
CA TRP A 44 13.98 -7.78 2.69
C TRP A 44 14.05 -6.50 3.54
N LEU A 45 13.55 -6.55 4.77
CA LEU A 45 13.55 -5.42 5.69
C LEU A 45 14.98 -5.01 6.06
N GLU A 46 15.84 -5.96 6.41
CA GLU A 46 17.26 -5.72 6.71
C GLU A 46 17.97 -5.04 5.53
N ARG A 47 17.66 -5.46 4.30
CA ARG A 47 18.23 -4.89 3.08
C ARG A 47 17.82 -3.43 2.85
N TRP A 48 16.54 -3.09 3.05
CA TRP A 48 15.99 -1.80 2.61
C TRP A 48 15.81 -0.75 3.71
N LEU A 49 15.74 -1.17 4.99
CA LEU A 49 15.56 -0.26 6.12
C LEU A 49 16.61 0.87 6.20
N PRO A 50 17.91 0.64 5.91
CA PRO A 50 18.90 1.73 5.91
C PRO A 50 18.62 2.80 4.85
N ALA A 51 18.15 2.41 3.67
CA ALA A 51 17.82 3.35 2.60
C ALA A 51 16.56 4.16 2.94
N TYR A 52 15.55 3.52 3.50
CA TYR A 52 14.34 4.19 3.97
C TYR A 52 14.64 5.24 5.05
N ARG A 53 15.49 4.92 6.02
CA ARG A 53 15.90 5.87 7.08
C ARG A 53 16.66 7.07 6.53
N ARG A 54 17.48 6.90 5.48
CA ARG A 54 18.13 8.02 4.80
C ARG A 54 17.09 8.91 4.13
N LEU A 55 16.14 8.35 3.38
CA LEU A 55 15.04 9.10 2.78
C LEU A 55 14.25 9.92 3.82
N GLN A 56 13.98 9.36 4.99
CA GLN A 56 13.31 10.10 6.06
C GLN A 56 14.14 11.24 6.65
N ALA A 57 15.47 11.07 6.72
CA ALA A 57 16.37 12.12 7.19
C ALA A 57 16.52 13.25 6.16
N ASP A 58 16.54 12.89 4.88
CA ASP A 58 16.66 13.83 3.76
C ASP A 58 15.36 14.62 3.52
N ASP A 59 14.19 14.03 3.82
CA ASP A 59 12.88 14.71 3.79
C ASP A 59 12.09 14.54 5.11
N PRO A 60 12.32 15.45 6.08
CA PRO A 60 11.62 15.42 7.37
C PRO A 60 10.12 15.72 7.27
N LEU A 61 9.63 16.34 6.19
CA LEU A 61 8.20 16.61 6.03
C LEU A 61 7.48 15.34 5.60
N ALA A 62 7.98 14.67 4.55
CA ALA A 62 7.46 13.38 4.12
C ALA A 62 7.47 12.35 5.26
N ALA A 63 8.55 12.31 6.05
CA ALA A 63 8.63 11.43 7.22
C ALA A 63 7.48 11.67 8.23
N ARG A 64 7.13 12.94 8.50
CA ARG A 64 6.01 13.27 9.41
C ARG A 64 4.65 12.88 8.81
N ILE A 65 4.47 13.08 7.51
CA ILE A 65 3.25 12.67 6.80
C ILE A 65 3.08 11.15 6.89
N VAL A 66 4.12 10.38 6.56
CA VAL A 66 4.06 8.90 6.61
C VAL A 66 3.74 8.42 8.02
N ARG A 67 4.41 8.97 9.04
CA ARG A 67 4.13 8.63 10.44
C ARG A 67 2.69 8.94 10.84
N ALA A 68 2.15 10.09 10.42
CA ALA A 68 0.77 10.46 10.72
C ALA A 68 -0.24 9.59 9.94
N ALA A 69 0.13 9.17 8.72
CA ALA A 69 -0.72 8.39 7.83
C ALA A 69 -0.75 6.90 8.16
N LEU A 70 0.26 6.36 8.87
CA LEU A 70 0.36 4.94 9.22
C LEU A 70 0.29 4.73 10.73
N THR A 71 -0.92 4.56 11.26
CA THR A 71 -1.15 4.25 12.67
C THR A 71 -1.39 2.75 12.91
N PRO A 72 -1.31 2.22 14.13
CA PRO A 72 -1.40 0.77 14.38
C PRO A 72 -2.67 0.06 13.89
N ARG A 73 -3.80 0.76 13.77
CA ARG A 73 -5.09 0.16 13.37
C ARG A 73 -5.75 0.86 12.19
N TRP A 74 -5.05 1.81 11.56
CA TRP A 74 -5.63 2.66 10.54
C TRP A 74 -4.54 3.25 9.65
N SER A 75 -4.79 3.26 8.35
CA SER A 75 -4.04 4.03 7.36
C SER A 75 -4.90 5.19 6.86
N ALA A 76 -4.29 6.35 6.62
CA ALA A 76 -5.01 7.50 6.09
C ALA A 76 -5.60 7.22 4.70
N ASP A 77 -6.84 7.67 4.48
CA ASP A 77 -7.59 7.38 3.25
C ASP A 77 -6.85 7.84 1.98
N PHE A 78 -6.04 8.89 2.07
CA PHE A 78 -5.24 9.38 0.94
C PHE A 78 -4.09 8.44 0.53
N LEU A 79 -3.69 7.49 1.37
CA LEU A 79 -2.71 6.45 1.00
C LEU A 79 -3.33 5.33 0.17
N THR A 80 -4.65 5.14 0.31
CA THR A 80 -5.40 4.09 -0.39
C THR A 80 -6.67 4.69 -0.97
N PRO A 81 -6.55 5.66 -1.90
CA PRO A 81 -7.72 6.28 -2.51
C PRO A 81 -8.53 5.21 -3.26
N ALA A 82 -9.84 5.39 -3.28
CA ALA A 82 -10.70 4.55 -4.11
C ALA A 82 -10.26 4.70 -5.59
N PRO A 83 -10.12 3.59 -6.34
CA PRO A 83 -9.78 3.67 -7.75
C PRO A 83 -10.79 4.51 -8.51
N VAL A 84 -10.32 5.42 -9.36
CA VAL A 84 -11.20 6.14 -10.28
C VAL A 84 -11.58 5.15 -11.40
N PRO A 85 -12.88 4.90 -11.64
CA PRO A 85 -13.28 3.98 -12.69
C PRO A 85 -12.86 4.54 -14.06
N PRO A 86 -12.31 3.68 -14.96
CA PRO A 86 -11.93 4.14 -16.30
C PRO A 86 -13.18 4.54 -17.10
N PRO A 87 -13.02 5.41 -18.11
CA PRO A 87 -14.07 5.66 -19.10
C PRO A 87 -14.57 4.34 -19.72
N ALA A 88 -15.84 4.32 -20.14
CA ALA A 88 -16.42 3.13 -20.75
C ALA A 88 -15.59 2.64 -21.95
N GLY A 89 -15.22 1.35 -21.92
CA GLY A 89 -14.42 0.71 -22.97
C GLY A 89 -12.91 0.92 -22.85
N GLN A 90 -12.41 1.51 -21.75
CA GLN A 90 -10.98 1.64 -21.48
C GLN A 90 -10.55 0.74 -20.33
N GLU A 91 -9.34 0.21 -20.44
CA GLU A 91 -8.68 -0.46 -19.32
C GLU A 91 -8.27 0.59 -18.27
N PRO A 92 -8.28 0.24 -16.97
CA PRO A 92 -7.79 1.12 -15.92
C PRO A 92 -6.28 1.39 -16.07
N ASP A 93 -5.85 2.59 -15.68
CA ASP A 93 -4.43 2.93 -15.59
C ASP A 93 -3.72 1.96 -14.63
N THR A 94 -2.46 1.64 -14.91
CA THR A 94 -1.65 0.88 -13.97
C THR A 94 -1.17 1.80 -12.85
N PHE A 95 -1.05 1.27 -11.63
CA PHE A 95 -0.51 2.01 -10.49
C PHE A 95 0.87 2.64 -10.78
N ALA A 96 1.72 1.96 -11.56
CA ALA A 96 3.01 2.51 -11.98
C ALA A 96 2.86 3.74 -12.89
N SER A 97 1.85 3.74 -13.77
CA SER A 97 1.55 4.90 -14.64
C SER A 97 1.00 6.08 -13.84
N GLU A 98 0.21 5.79 -12.81
CA GLU A 98 -0.31 6.82 -11.89
C GLU A 98 0.81 7.53 -11.13
N LEU A 99 1.79 6.79 -10.61
CA LEU A 99 2.94 7.35 -9.88
C LEU A 99 3.91 8.17 -10.74
N ALA A 100 3.91 7.94 -12.06
CA ALA A 100 4.82 8.62 -12.97
C ALA A 100 4.30 9.99 -13.47
N ARG A 101 3.07 10.36 -13.09
CA ARG A 101 2.45 11.66 -13.41
C ARG A 101 2.89 12.74 -12.43
#